data_AF-A0A7W1GHK5-F1
#
_entry.id   AF-A0A7W1GHK5-F1
#
_cell.length_a   1.000
_cell.length_b   1.000
_cell.length_c   1.000
_cell.angle_alpha   90.00
_cell.angle_beta   90.00
_cell.angle_gamma   90.00
#
_symmetry.space_group_name_H-M   'P 1'
#
loop_
_entity.id
_entity.type
_entity.pdbx_description
1 polymer ?
#
loop_
_entity_poly.entity_id
_entity_poly.type
_entity_poly.pdbx_seq_one_letter_code
_entity_poly.pdbx_strand_id
1 'polypeptide(L)'
;YDAARREVAAAVPATHFEFFRGLPLYHEDDYALYVHAGLEGGGGKHPRDTDARHLLWGRDNDFFRFYYGKPCVFGHTPTPFLPLFGRLGRHGIYIAHSAIGIDTGYVFSSPLSCLSLPDFTLYQAFADGRIATHRITKFIPEPLRAFRKEPATR
;
A
#
# COMPACT_ATOMS: atom_id res chain seq x y z
N TYR A 1 -7.21 -18.81 25.03
CA TYR A 1 -6.62 -17.62 24.38
C TYR A 1 -5.41 -17.07 25.14
N ASP A 2 -5.48 -16.88 26.46
CA ASP A 2 -4.36 -16.28 27.21
C ASP A 2 -3.09 -17.14 27.28
N ALA A 3 -3.22 -18.46 27.38
CA ALA A 3 -2.08 -19.38 27.37
C ALA A 3 -1.27 -19.27 26.06
N ALA A 4 -1.95 -19.30 24.90
CA ALA A 4 -1.34 -19.12 23.60
C ALA A 4 -0.68 -17.73 23.43
N ARG A 5 -1.30 -16.67 23.95
CA ARG A 5 -0.69 -15.32 23.93
C ARG A 5 0.60 -15.25 24.74
N ARG A 6 0.63 -15.89 25.92
CA ARG A 6 1.83 -15.97 26.76
C ARG A 6 2.94 -16.78 26.10
N GLU A 7 2.59 -17.88 25.47
CA GLU A 7 3.54 -18.75 24.76
C GLU A 7 4.20 -18.00 23.58
N VAL A 8 3.40 -17.31 22.76
CA VAL A 8 3.94 -16.47 21.68
C VAL A 8 4.80 -15.33 22.23
N ALA A 9 4.34 -14.65 23.29
CA ALA A 9 5.10 -13.57 23.91
C ALA A 9 6.46 -14.04 24.47
N ALA A 10 6.52 -15.26 24.99
CA ALA A 10 7.76 -15.87 25.48
C ALA A 10 8.68 -16.34 24.34
N ALA A 11 8.12 -16.73 23.19
CA ALA A 11 8.89 -17.23 22.04
C ALA A 11 9.44 -16.11 21.14
N VAL A 12 8.79 -14.93 21.11
CA VAL A 12 9.22 -13.81 20.27
C VAL A 12 10.34 -13.03 20.98
N PRO A 13 11.54 -12.88 20.36
CA PRO A 13 12.62 -12.10 20.94
C PRO A 13 12.20 -10.67 21.27
N ALA A 14 12.63 -10.14 22.41
CA ALA A 14 12.35 -8.76 22.82
C ALA A 14 12.74 -7.73 21.74
N THR A 15 13.85 -7.98 21.04
CA THR A 15 14.33 -7.14 19.92
C THR A 15 13.32 -7.02 18.79
N HIS A 16 12.50 -8.04 18.53
CA HIS A 16 11.45 -7.97 17.51
C HIS A 16 10.30 -7.07 17.98
N PHE A 17 9.92 -7.13 19.26
CA PHE A 17 8.91 -6.22 19.81
C PHE A 17 9.37 -4.76 19.74
N GLU A 18 10.63 -4.49 20.08
CA GLU A 18 11.20 -3.13 19.99
C GLU A 18 11.26 -2.65 18.54
N PHE A 19 11.61 -3.52 17.59
CA PHE A 19 11.52 -3.21 16.17
C PHE A 19 10.09 -2.80 15.78
N PHE A 20 9.07 -3.62 16.09
CA PHE A 20 7.68 -3.29 15.74
C PHE A 20 7.18 -2.01 16.42
N ARG A 21 7.57 -1.75 17.66
CA ARG A 21 7.22 -0.52 18.39
C ARG A 21 7.89 0.72 17.80
N GLY A 22 9.06 0.57 17.20
CA GLY A 22 9.81 1.65 16.57
C GLY A 22 9.34 1.98 15.14
N LEU A 23 8.46 1.18 14.54
CA LEU A 23 7.96 1.44 13.20
C LEU A 23 6.99 2.64 13.20
N PRO A 24 7.18 3.62 12.30
CA PRO A 24 6.23 4.70 12.17
C PRO A 24 4.92 4.19 11.56
N LEU A 25 3.81 4.84 11.91
CA LEU A 25 2.48 4.48 11.39
C LEU A 25 2.29 4.87 9.91
N TYR A 26 3.07 5.84 9.45
CA TYR A 26 3.12 6.26 8.06
C TYR A 26 4.53 6.77 7.72
N HIS A 27 4.84 6.79 6.43
CA HIS A 27 6.01 7.47 5.89
C HIS A 27 5.57 8.45 4.80
N GLU A 28 6.34 9.50 4.59
CA GLU A 28 6.11 10.48 3.53
C GLU A 28 7.46 10.89 2.94
N ASP A 29 7.56 10.80 1.61
CA ASP A 29 8.68 11.32 0.83
C ASP A 29 8.17 12.25 -0.29
N ASP A 30 9.02 12.70 -1.21
CA ASP A 30 8.60 13.60 -2.29
C ASP A 30 7.56 12.98 -3.24
N TYR A 31 7.50 11.66 -3.33
CA TYR A 31 6.67 10.94 -4.30
C TYR A 31 5.31 10.54 -3.74
N ALA A 32 5.23 10.13 -2.46
CA ALA A 32 4.02 9.56 -1.92
C ALA A 32 3.88 9.64 -0.39
N LEU A 33 2.65 9.41 0.06
CA LEU A 33 2.30 8.96 1.40
C LEU A 33 2.27 7.44 1.41
N TYR A 34 2.82 6.82 2.45
CA TYR A 34 2.84 5.37 2.65
C TYR A 34 2.14 5.06 3.96
N VAL A 35 1.00 4.37 3.89
CA VAL A 35 0.18 3.98 5.05
C VAL A 35 -0.18 2.50 4.95
N HIS A 36 -0.46 1.84 6.06
CA HIS A 36 -0.81 0.42 6.01
C HIS A 36 -2.19 0.18 5.37
N ALA A 37 -3.23 0.88 5.84
CA ALA A 37 -4.63 0.62 5.47
C ALA A 37 -5.28 1.65 4.54
N GLY A 38 -4.95 2.93 4.70
CA GLY A 38 -5.53 4.03 3.92
C GLY A 38 -5.71 5.30 4.74
N LEU A 39 -6.27 6.33 4.12
CA LEU A 39 -6.52 7.63 4.75
C LEU A 39 -7.95 7.74 5.29
N GLU A 40 -8.16 8.62 6.26
CA GLU A 40 -9.47 8.89 6.88
C GLU A 40 -10.24 9.98 6.15
N GLY A 41 -11.58 9.86 6.14
CA GLY A 41 -12.49 10.90 5.67
C GLY A 41 -12.32 11.14 4.17
N GLY A 42 -12.24 10.07 3.38
CA GLY A 42 -11.99 10.17 1.95
C GLY A 42 -10.58 10.64 1.57
N GLY A 43 -9.66 10.70 2.53
CA GLY A 43 -8.32 11.28 2.34
C GLY A 43 -8.26 12.80 2.53
N GLY A 44 -9.29 13.40 3.15
CA GLY A 44 -9.27 14.81 3.55
C GLY A 44 -8.35 15.11 4.74
N LYS A 45 -7.92 14.09 5.49
CA LYS A 45 -6.98 14.22 6.61
C LYS A 45 -5.60 13.68 6.23
N HIS A 46 -4.57 14.42 6.61
CA HIS A 46 -3.18 13.97 6.51
C HIS A 46 -2.93 12.81 7.51
N PRO A 47 -2.09 11.80 7.19
CA PRO A 47 -1.78 10.70 8.12
C PRO A 47 -1.34 11.14 9.52
N ARG A 48 -0.51 12.19 9.59
CA ARG A 48 -0.07 12.85 10.84
C ARG A 48 -1.21 13.24 11.80
N ASP A 49 -2.40 13.54 11.26
CA ASP A 49 -3.58 14.00 12.00
C ASP A 49 -4.68 12.92 12.09
N THR A 50 -4.36 11.68 11.70
CA THR A 50 -5.30 10.54 11.64
C THR A 50 -5.10 9.60 12.82
N ASP A 51 -6.19 8.99 13.33
CA ASP A 51 -6.10 7.98 14.38
C ASP A 51 -5.29 6.75 13.93
N ALA A 52 -4.43 6.24 14.81
CA ALA A 52 -3.57 5.10 14.52
C ALA A 52 -4.36 3.85 14.12
N ARG A 53 -5.55 3.61 14.70
CA ARG A 53 -6.37 2.47 14.31
C ARG A 53 -6.91 2.62 12.90
N HIS A 54 -7.18 3.84 12.43
CA HIS A 54 -7.59 4.04 11.04
C HIS A 54 -6.44 3.75 10.08
N LEU A 55 -5.23 4.25 10.36
CA LEU A 55 -4.04 3.97 9.54
C LEU A 55 -3.70 2.47 9.47
N LEU A 56 -4.02 1.71 10.51
CA LEU A 56 -3.74 0.27 10.62
C LEU A 56 -4.91 -0.63 10.19
N TRP A 57 -6.17 -0.19 10.28
CA TRP A 57 -7.31 -1.09 10.12
C TRP A 57 -8.43 -0.54 9.23
N GLY A 58 -8.35 0.74 8.84
CA GLY A 58 -9.37 1.43 8.07
C GLY A 58 -9.67 0.79 6.71
N ARG A 59 -10.92 0.92 6.27
CA ARG A 59 -11.41 0.48 4.94
C ARG A 59 -12.37 1.51 4.38
N ASP A 60 -11.89 2.75 4.27
CA ASP A 60 -12.68 3.89 3.81
C ASP A 60 -12.92 3.80 2.29
N ASN A 61 -14.18 3.62 1.90
CA ASN A 61 -14.55 3.46 0.49
C ASN A 61 -14.40 4.76 -0.31
N ASP A 62 -14.59 5.91 0.34
CA ASP A 62 -14.45 7.21 -0.29
C ASP A 62 -12.98 7.49 -0.58
N PHE A 63 -12.07 7.08 0.32
CA PHE A 63 -10.62 7.16 0.07
C PHE A 63 -10.23 6.35 -1.16
N PHE A 64 -10.71 5.11 -1.27
CA PHE A 64 -10.39 4.27 -2.44
C PHE A 64 -10.88 4.90 -3.75
N ARG A 65 -12.08 5.50 -3.74
CA ARG A 65 -12.74 5.96 -4.96
C ARG A 65 -12.41 7.38 -5.38
N PHE A 66 -12.15 8.27 -4.43
CA PHE A 66 -12.24 9.71 -4.66
C PHE A 66 -11.06 10.49 -4.09
N TYR A 67 -9.94 9.82 -3.81
CA TYR A 67 -8.73 10.51 -3.34
C TYR A 67 -7.89 11.07 -4.49
N TYR A 68 -7.71 12.40 -4.50
CA TYR A 68 -6.97 13.16 -5.53
C TYR A 68 -5.74 13.90 -5.00
N GLY A 69 -5.34 13.66 -3.75
CA GLY A 69 -4.18 14.33 -3.13
C GLY A 69 -2.84 13.82 -3.64
N LYS A 70 -1.79 14.00 -2.82
CA LYS A 70 -0.46 13.39 -3.05
C LYS A 70 -0.60 11.86 -3.16
N PRO A 71 0.11 11.18 -4.06
CA PRO A 71 -0.04 9.73 -4.23
C PRO A 71 0.01 9.00 -2.89
N CYS A 72 -0.94 8.10 -2.63
CA CYS A 72 -1.01 7.35 -1.37
C CYS A 72 -0.93 5.86 -1.66
N VAL A 73 0.18 5.25 -1.24
CA VAL A 73 0.42 3.81 -1.34
C VAL A 73 -0.09 3.13 -0.07
N PHE A 74 -0.92 2.11 -0.23
CA PHE A 74 -1.50 1.35 0.87
C PHE A 74 -1.57 -0.16 0.59
N GLY A 75 -1.68 -0.95 1.65
CA GLY A 75 -1.88 -2.40 1.60
C GLY A 75 -3.18 -2.79 2.31
N HIS A 76 -3.13 -3.85 3.14
CA HIS A 76 -4.17 -4.30 4.10
C HIS A 76 -5.51 -4.76 3.56
N THR A 77 -6.06 -4.04 2.57
CA THR A 77 -7.26 -4.42 1.84
C THR A 77 -6.81 -5.04 0.54
N PRO A 78 -6.89 -6.38 0.41
CA PRO A 78 -6.46 -7.03 -0.81
C PRO A 78 -7.17 -6.49 -2.05
N THR A 79 -6.45 -6.40 -3.17
CA THR A 79 -6.95 -5.83 -4.44
C THR A 79 -8.34 -6.36 -4.86
N PRO A 80 -8.67 -7.67 -4.71
CA PRO A 80 -10.00 -8.17 -5.06
C PRO A 80 -11.16 -7.64 -4.22
N PHE A 81 -10.90 -6.90 -3.14
CA PHE A 81 -11.92 -6.23 -2.32
C PHE A 81 -12.01 -4.72 -2.60
N LEU A 82 -11.11 -4.15 -3.40
CA LEU A 82 -11.12 -2.73 -3.79
C LEU A 82 -12.07 -2.48 -4.97
N PRO A 83 -12.50 -1.25 -5.28
CA PRO A 83 -13.42 -0.99 -6.41
C PRO A 83 -12.91 -1.55 -7.75
N LEU A 84 -13.78 -2.15 -8.57
CA LEU A 84 -13.38 -2.86 -9.80
C LEU A 84 -12.62 -1.99 -10.80
N PHE A 85 -13.03 -0.72 -10.96
CA PHE A 85 -12.52 0.17 -12.01
C PHE A 85 -11.03 0.51 -11.88
N GLY A 86 -10.44 0.38 -10.69
CA GLY A 86 -9.02 0.64 -10.46
C GLY A 86 -8.15 -0.61 -10.42
N ARG A 87 -8.72 -1.82 -10.53
CA ARG A 87 -7.94 -3.07 -10.46
C ARG A 87 -7.23 -3.32 -11.78
N LEU A 88 -5.91 -3.57 -11.73
CA LEU A 88 -5.09 -3.82 -12.91
C LEU A 88 -4.80 -5.31 -13.08
N GLY A 89 -5.66 -6.01 -13.83
CA GLY A 89 -5.51 -7.44 -14.08
C GLY A 89 -5.92 -8.33 -12.89
N ARG A 90 -5.82 -9.65 -13.07
CA ARG A 90 -6.34 -10.63 -12.10
C ARG A 90 -5.58 -10.63 -10.77
N HIS A 91 -4.26 -10.54 -10.82
CA HIS A 91 -3.34 -10.59 -9.67
C HIS A 91 -2.47 -9.32 -9.57
N GLY A 92 -2.93 -8.21 -10.15
CA GLY A 92 -2.19 -6.96 -10.10
C GLY A 92 -2.66 -6.05 -8.98
N ILE A 93 -2.14 -4.83 -9.01
CA ILE A 93 -2.38 -3.80 -8.02
C ILE A 93 -3.65 -3.00 -8.34
N TYR A 94 -4.04 -2.14 -7.40
CA TYR A 94 -5.09 -1.16 -7.56
C TYR A 94 -4.50 0.23 -7.82
N ILE A 95 -5.00 0.94 -8.83
CA ILE A 95 -4.72 2.36 -9.06
C ILE A 95 -6.02 3.08 -9.41
N ALA A 96 -6.44 4.02 -8.58
CA ALA A 96 -7.55 4.93 -8.86
C ALA A 96 -7.17 6.34 -8.40
N HIS A 97 -7.18 7.30 -9.33
CA HIS A 97 -6.74 8.68 -9.06
C HIS A 97 -5.37 8.70 -8.38
N SER A 98 -5.29 9.12 -7.12
CA SER A 98 -4.04 9.13 -6.34
C SER A 98 -3.92 7.96 -5.34
N ALA A 99 -4.90 7.06 -5.25
CA ALA A 99 -4.87 5.89 -4.37
C ALA A 99 -4.24 4.68 -5.07
N ILE A 100 -3.21 4.09 -4.46
CA ILE A 100 -2.43 2.98 -5.01
C ILE A 100 -2.43 1.82 -3.99
N GLY A 101 -3.20 0.78 -4.26
CA GLY A 101 -3.29 -0.41 -3.40
C GLY A 101 -2.39 -1.53 -3.90
N ILE A 102 -1.42 -1.98 -3.10
CA ILE A 102 -0.41 -2.99 -3.52
C ILE A 102 -0.58 -4.36 -2.85
N ASP A 103 -1.60 -4.55 -2.02
CA ASP A 103 -1.86 -5.82 -1.36
C ASP A 103 -2.45 -6.85 -2.34
N THR A 104 -1.56 -7.62 -2.95
CA THR A 104 -1.91 -8.72 -3.86
C THR A 104 -1.94 -10.08 -3.17
N GLY A 105 -1.66 -10.16 -1.85
CA GLY A 105 -1.45 -11.42 -1.14
C GLY A 105 -2.71 -12.10 -0.61
N TYR A 106 -3.71 -12.38 -1.46
CA TYR A 106 -5.02 -12.91 -1.01
C TYR A 106 -5.26 -14.41 -1.24
N VAL A 107 -4.44 -15.06 -2.08
CA VAL A 107 -4.43 -16.52 -2.25
C VAL A 107 -3.00 -17.00 -2.51
N PHE A 108 -2.74 -18.29 -2.29
CA PHE A 108 -1.40 -18.90 -2.42
C PHE A 108 -0.71 -18.64 -3.78
N SER A 109 -1.48 -18.59 -4.87
CA SER A 109 -0.95 -18.34 -6.22
C SER A 109 -0.76 -16.85 -6.54
N SER A 110 -1.13 -15.95 -5.63
CA SER A 110 -0.96 -14.52 -5.86
C SER A 110 0.46 -14.07 -5.53
N PRO A 111 0.98 -13.05 -6.21
CA PRO A 111 2.33 -12.58 -5.97
C PRO A 111 2.40 -11.68 -4.72
N LEU A 112 3.62 -11.52 -4.21
CA LEU A 112 4.02 -10.34 -3.45
C LEU A 112 4.39 -9.23 -4.44
N SER A 113 3.83 -8.04 -4.27
CA SER A 113 4.00 -6.92 -5.21
C SER A 113 4.84 -5.79 -4.60
N CYS A 114 5.68 -5.18 -5.43
CA CYS A 114 6.42 -3.95 -5.14
C CYS A 114 6.28 -2.99 -6.32
N LEU A 115 5.87 -1.75 -6.05
CA LEU A 115 5.79 -0.70 -7.07
C LEU A 115 6.92 0.30 -6.86
N SER A 116 7.78 0.44 -7.87
CA SER A 116 8.79 1.50 -7.91
C SER A 116 8.18 2.82 -8.36
N LEU A 117 8.51 3.89 -7.64
CA LEU A 117 8.15 5.27 -7.94
C LEU A 117 9.42 6.10 -8.19
N PRO A 118 9.37 7.14 -9.04
CA PRO A 118 8.21 7.60 -9.80
C PRO A 118 8.02 6.87 -11.15
N ASP A 119 8.80 5.84 -11.47
CA ASP A 119 8.83 5.22 -12.79
C ASP A 119 7.67 4.25 -13.08
N PHE A 120 6.91 3.87 -12.04
CA PHE A 120 5.77 2.95 -12.08
C PHE A 120 6.13 1.57 -12.64
N THR A 121 7.27 1.04 -12.22
CA THR A 121 7.65 -0.35 -12.50
C THR A 121 7.13 -1.25 -11.39
N LEU A 122 6.23 -2.17 -11.75
CA LEU A 122 5.67 -3.18 -10.86
C LEU A 122 6.53 -4.45 -10.93
N TYR A 123 7.07 -4.85 -9.78
CA TYR A 123 7.75 -6.11 -9.56
C TYR A 123 6.83 -7.06 -8.80
N GLN A 124 6.79 -8.32 -9.22
CA GLN A 124 5.96 -9.35 -8.60
C GLN A 124 6.76 -10.65 -8.43
N ALA A 125 6.71 -11.23 -7.23
CA ALA A 125 7.32 -12.51 -6.92
C ALA A 125 6.25 -13.51 -6.49
N PHE A 126 6.25 -14.70 -7.09
CA PHE A 126 5.26 -15.75 -6.85
C PHE A 126 5.83 -16.85 -5.97
N ALA A 127 4.96 -17.59 -5.26
CA ALA A 127 5.37 -18.68 -4.37
C ALA A 127 6.10 -19.83 -5.09
N ASP A 128 5.90 -19.98 -6.41
CA ASP A 128 6.58 -20.96 -7.26
C ASP A 128 7.96 -20.48 -7.77
N GLY A 129 8.44 -19.33 -7.30
CA GLY A 129 9.73 -18.76 -7.68
C GLY A 129 9.70 -17.93 -8.98
N ARG A 130 8.56 -17.86 -9.69
CA ARG A 130 8.45 -16.96 -10.84
C ARG A 130 8.54 -15.50 -10.39
N ILE A 131 9.15 -14.69 -11.24
CA ILE A 131 9.21 -13.23 -11.09
C ILE A 131 8.62 -12.61 -12.35
N ALA A 132 7.85 -11.53 -12.19
CA ALA A 132 7.35 -10.72 -13.29
C ALA A 132 7.69 -9.25 -13.06
N THR A 133 7.94 -8.54 -14.15
CA THR A 133 8.19 -7.09 -14.14
C THR A 133 7.34 -6.44 -15.21
N HIS A 134 6.58 -5.43 -14.82
CA HIS A 134 5.65 -4.72 -15.70
C HIS A 134 5.83 -3.23 -15.54
N ARG A 135 6.20 -2.54 -16.62
CA ARG A 135 6.19 -1.08 -16.63
C ARG A 135 4.78 -0.58 -16.92
N ILE A 136 4.16 0.08 -15.94
CA ILE A 136 2.81 0.62 -16.09
C ILE A 136 2.90 1.94 -16.85
N THR A 137 2.75 1.90 -18.17
CA THR A 137 2.84 3.09 -19.03
C THR A 137 1.48 3.64 -19.46
N LYS A 138 0.48 2.76 -19.54
CA LYS A 138 -0.94 3.07 -19.78
C LYS A 138 -1.68 2.96 -18.44
N PHE A 139 -2.79 3.69 -18.28
CA PHE A 139 -3.64 3.66 -17.06
C PHE A 139 -3.08 4.34 -15.80
N ILE A 140 -1.96 5.08 -15.88
CA ILE A 140 -1.59 6.04 -14.83
C ILE A 140 -2.59 7.21 -14.90
N PRO A 141 -3.39 7.48 -13.84
CA PRO A 141 -4.28 8.63 -13.78
C PRO A 141 -3.51 9.94 -13.92
N GLU A 142 -4.14 10.97 -14.48
CA GLU A 142 -3.51 12.27 -14.69
C GLU A 142 -2.78 12.84 -13.46
N PRO A 143 -3.35 12.79 -12.23
CA PRO A 143 -2.64 13.26 -11.04
C PRO A 143 -1.27 12.62 -10.86
N LEU A 144 -1.13 11.31 -11.15
CA LEU A 144 0.12 10.57 -11.02
C LEU A 144 1.10 10.80 -12.19
N ARG A 145 0.62 11.30 -13.34
CA ARG A 145 1.49 11.63 -14.49
C ARG A 145 2.30 12.90 -14.25
N ALA A 146 1.77 13.85 -13.48
CA ALA A 146 2.48 15.07 -13.10
C ALA A 146 3.74 14.72 -12.28
N PHE A 147 3.62 13.78 -11.34
CA PHE A 147 4.73 13.29 -10.51
C PHE A 147 5.81 12.49 -11.28
N ARG A 148 5.51 12.03 -12.50
CA ARG A 148 6.51 11.37 -13.37
C ARG A 148 7.47 12.33 -14.06
N LYS A 149 7.15 13.63 -14.13
CA LYS A 149 7.85 14.58 -15.01
C LYS A 149 9.04 15.29 -14.35
N GLU A 150 9.31 15.07 -13.08
CA GLU A 150 10.50 15.63 -12.41
C GLU A 150 11.46 14.52 -12.00
N PRO A 151 12.41 14.10 -12.85
CA PRO A 151 13.68 13.66 -12.32
C PRO A 151 14.34 14.91 -11.73
N ALA A 152 14.55 14.93 -10.42
CA ALA A 152 15.41 15.92 -9.79
C ALA A 152 16.73 15.95 -10.57
N THR A 153 17.00 17.04 -11.27
CA THR A 153 18.32 17.35 -11.80
C THR A 153 19.26 17.42 -10.60
N ARG A 154 20.06 16.37 -10.42
CA ARG A 154 21.29 16.43 -9.63
C ARG A 154 22.44 16.83 -10.54
#